data_AF-A0A2G8KYZ5-F1
#
_entry.id   AF-A0A2G8KYZ5-F1
#
_cell.length_a   1.000
_cell.length_b   1.000
_cell.length_c   1.000
_cell.angle_alpha   90.00
_cell.angle_beta   90.00
_cell.angle_gamma   90.00
#
_symmetry.space_group_name_H-M   'P 1'
#
loop_
_entity.id
_entity.type
_entity.pdbx_description
1 polymer ?
#
loop_
_entity_poly.entity_id
_entity_poly.type
_entity_poly.pdbx_seq_one_letter_code
_entity_poly.pdbx_strand_id
1 'polypeptide(L)'
;MLDPTGKYKEVNVNKLTTIIRLVITCLESRYVQKVNNQSIQEDIKSLEARLGKIAFENKMSLSLGISSSSVVPEEDKEWAWIDEFIKKSTDDATVRLLQFMFGMNHARLDKAVKSLMQEQKMWNNLIICIYEISNLEKKQAIIKGMNDKAGTLGGNMTINIQHLDRKHHRVALTDFCDTCNASNVKLRRMTLREECAIDFIKDVTLPSLKFLIFLEMNVNEDQFVSIITSLTYRKCSGVLQFIKSSVPDELKEEAKQTVESALKGLDMKCE
;
A
#
# COMPACT_ATOMS: atom_id res chain seq x y z
N MET A 1 6.17 -4.72 26.01
CA MET A 1 7.49 -4.11 25.69
C MET A 1 7.72 -2.96 26.66
N LEU A 2 8.81 -2.98 27.41
CA LEU A 2 9.22 -1.87 28.28
C LEU A 2 9.79 -0.73 27.41
N ASP A 3 9.52 0.50 27.81
CA ASP A 3 10.16 1.70 27.28
C ASP A 3 11.63 1.79 27.81
N PRO A 4 12.54 2.55 27.16
CA PRO A 4 13.94 2.69 27.58
C PRO A 4 14.18 3.12 29.04
N THR A 5 13.17 3.63 29.73
CA THR A 5 13.17 4.01 31.15
C THR A 5 12.68 2.89 32.09
N GLY A 6 12.45 1.68 31.57
CA GLY A 6 12.01 0.53 32.36
C GLY A 6 10.54 0.58 32.80
N LYS A 7 9.74 1.51 32.27
CA LYS A 7 8.29 1.57 32.49
C LYS A 7 7.55 0.74 31.47
N TYR A 8 6.49 0.05 31.90
CA TYR A 8 5.56 -0.60 30.98
C TYR A 8 4.96 0.47 30.05
N LYS A 9 5.09 0.27 28.73
CA LYS A 9 4.36 1.08 27.76
C LYS A 9 2.87 0.90 28.07
N GLU A 10 2.23 1.96 28.54
CA GLU A 10 0.80 1.95 28.85
C GLU A 10 0.03 1.68 27.56
N VAL A 11 -0.46 0.45 27.41
CA VAL A 11 -1.30 0.08 26.28
C VAL A 11 -2.68 0.64 26.57
N ASN A 12 -3.09 1.64 25.79
CA ASN A 12 -4.44 2.18 25.90
C ASN A 12 -5.45 1.09 25.53
N VAL A 13 -6.04 0.47 26.55
CA VAL A 13 -6.96 -0.68 26.42
C VAL A 13 -8.18 -0.32 25.56
N ASN A 14 -8.63 0.93 25.58
CA ASN A 14 -9.72 1.39 24.73
C ASN A 14 -9.32 1.40 23.26
N LYS A 15 -8.11 1.90 22.94
CA LYS A 15 -7.56 1.84 21.57
C LYS A 15 -7.45 0.40 21.07
N LEU A 16 -6.92 -0.50 21.90
CA LEU A 16 -6.77 -1.91 21.55
C LEU A 16 -8.12 -2.60 21.35
N THR A 17 -9.09 -2.32 22.24
CA THR A 17 -10.45 -2.89 22.17
C THR A 17 -11.19 -2.43 20.91
N THR A 18 -11.07 -1.16 20.55
CA THR A 18 -11.65 -0.63 19.31
C THR A 18 -11.01 -1.25 18.07
N ILE A 19 -9.68 -1.39 18.02
CA ILE A 19 -8.99 -2.08 16.92
C ILE A 19 -9.44 -3.53 16.82
N ILE A 20 -9.55 -4.25 17.94
CA ILE A 20 -10.03 -5.62 18.00
C ILE A 20 -11.48 -5.73 17.51
N ARG A 21 -12.37 -4.83 17.94
CA ARG A 21 -13.76 -4.78 17.45
C ARG A 21 -13.82 -4.54 15.95
N LEU A 22 -13.06 -3.58 15.46
CA LEU A 22 -12.94 -3.31 14.03
C LEU A 22 -12.43 -4.55 13.28
N VAL A 23 -11.50 -5.27 13.88
CA VAL A 23 -11.01 -6.52 13.32
C VAL A 23 -12.17 -7.55 13.24
N ILE A 24 -12.84 -7.80 14.33
CA ILE A 24 -13.92 -8.79 14.38
C ILE A 24 -15.06 -8.46 13.42
N THR A 25 -15.53 -7.20 13.38
CA THR A 25 -16.59 -6.77 12.45
C THR A 25 -16.23 -7.02 10.99
N CYS A 26 -14.96 -6.89 10.60
CA CYS A 26 -14.55 -7.17 9.23
C CYS A 26 -14.29 -8.66 8.96
N LEU A 27 -14.05 -9.49 9.99
CA LEU A 27 -14.11 -10.95 9.82
C LEU A 27 -15.55 -11.39 9.56
N GLU A 28 -16.50 -10.88 10.34
CA GLU A 28 -17.91 -11.25 10.22
C GLU A 28 -18.47 -10.90 8.85
N SER A 29 -18.29 -9.66 8.41
CA SER A 29 -18.84 -9.26 7.12
C SER A 29 -18.17 -10.05 5.96
N ARG A 30 -16.90 -10.49 6.09
CA ARG A 30 -16.15 -11.09 4.97
C ARG A 30 -16.48 -12.55 4.81
N TYR A 31 -16.54 -13.27 5.91
CA TYR A 31 -16.71 -14.73 5.87
C TYR A 31 -18.14 -15.16 6.14
N VAL A 32 -18.89 -14.41 6.95
CA VAL A 32 -20.29 -14.72 7.25
C VAL A 32 -21.21 -14.13 6.19
N GLN A 33 -21.07 -12.84 5.87
CA GLN A 33 -22.01 -12.20 4.93
C GLN A 33 -21.68 -12.47 3.45
N LYS A 34 -20.40 -12.47 3.06
CA LYS A 34 -20.00 -12.56 1.63
C LYS A 34 -19.73 -13.98 1.14
N VAL A 35 -19.14 -14.83 1.98
CA VAL A 35 -18.78 -16.23 1.61
C VAL A 35 -19.85 -17.23 2.11
N ASN A 36 -20.81 -16.77 2.93
CA ASN A 36 -21.86 -17.58 3.55
C ASN A 36 -21.31 -18.82 4.29
N ASN A 37 -20.13 -18.66 4.91
CA ASN A 37 -19.46 -19.76 5.59
C ASN A 37 -19.85 -19.76 7.08
N GLN A 38 -20.88 -20.54 7.42
CA GLN A 38 -21.39 -20.66 8.78
C GLN A 38 -20.36 -21.21 9.78
N SER A 39 -19.39 -22.04 9.35
CA SER A 39 -18.38 -22.56 10.28
C SER A 39 -17.46 -21.45 10.81
N ILE A 40 -17.15 -20.46 9.97
CA ILE A 40 -16.33 -19.31 10.36
C ILE A 40 -17.09 -18.37 11.30
N GLN A 41 -18.43 -18.33 11.24
CA GLN A 41 -19.24 -17.53 12.16
C GLN A 41 -19.06 -17.99 13.62
N GLU A 42 -19.00 -19.31 13.84
CA GLU A 42 -18.77 -19.88 15.17
C GLU A 42 -17.34 -19.60 15.66
N ASP A 43 -16.34 -19.68 14.77
CA ASP A 43 -14.96 -19.33 15.09
C ASP A 43 -14.79 -17.85 15.45
N ILE A 44 -15.48 -16.94 14.75
CA ILE A 44 -15.45 -15.50 15.05
C ILE A 44 -16.11 -15.20 16.39
N LYS A 45 -17.29 -15.80 16.67
CA LYS A 45 -17.95 -15.66 17.98
C LYS A 45 -17.09 -16.24 19.10
N SER A 46 -16.40 -17.35 18.86
CA SER A 46 -15.44 -17.94 19.80
C SER A 46 -14.26 -17.01 20.04
N LEU A 47 -13.73 -16.37 19.00
CA LEU A 47 -12.67 -15.37 19.10
C LEU A 47 -13.12 -14.14 19.90
N GLU A 48 -14.32 -13.62 19.63
CA GLU A 48 -14.96 -12.55 20.42
C GLU A 48 -15.07 -12.92 21.89
N ALA A 49 -15.61 -14.10 22.19
CA ALA A 49 -15.79 -14.57 23.55
C ALA A 49 -14.45 -14.74 24.27
N ARG A 50 -13.41 -15.26 23.59
CA ARG A 50 -12.06 -15.40 24.15
C ARG A 50 -11.41 -14.05 24.41
N LEU A 51 -11.53 -13.10 23.48
CA LEU A 51 -10.98 -11.75 23.65
C LEU A 51 -11.72 -10.97 24.74
N GLY A 52 -13.05 -11.11 24.80
CA GLY A 52 -13.88 -10.56 25.88
C GLY A 52 -13.52 -11.17 27.24
N LYS A 53 -13.30 -12.49 27.30
CA LYS A 53 -12.84 -13.19 28.51
C LYS A 53 -11.45 -12.72 28.95
N ILE A 54 -10.48 -12.66 28.04
CA ILE A 54 -9.12 -12.15 28.33
C ILE A 54 -9.17 -10.69 28.79
N ALA A 55 -10.00 -9.85 28.17
CA ALA A 55 -10.19 -8.46 28.58
C ALA A 55 -10.84 -8.37 29.97
N PHE A 56 -11.82 -9.23 30.27
CA PHE A 56 -12.46 -9.31 31.58
C PHE A 56 -11.48 -9.80 32.67
N GLU A 57 -10.74 -10.86 32.41
CA GLU A 57 -9.74 -11.44 33.33
C GLU A 57 -8.58 -10.46 33.60
N ASN A 58 -8.11 -9.75 32.57
CA ASN A 58 -7.11 -8.69 32.74
C ASN A 58 -7.67 -7.42 33.39
N LYS A 59 -8.96 -7.12 33.21
CA LYS A 59 -9.63 -6.06 33.96
C LYS A 59 -9.79 -6.46 35.42
N MET A 60 -10.01 -7.75 35.72
CA MET A 60 -10.10 -8.28 37.08
C MET A 60 -8.75 -8.26 37.81
N SER A 61 -7.64 -8.45 37.09
CA SER A 61 -6.29 -8.29 37.65
C SER A 61 -5.91 -6.82 37.88
N LEU A 62 -6.49 -5.88 37.12
CA LEU A 62 -6.33 -4.43 37.32
C LEU A 62 -7.34 -3.83 38.32
N SER A 63 -8.52 -4.42 38.51
CA SER A 63 -9.60 -3.87 39.34
C SER A 63 -9.47 -4.14 40.84
N LEU A 64 -8.30 -4.62 41.32
CA LEU A 64 -7.90 -4.40 42.72
C LEU A 64 -7.55 -2.91 42.99
N GLY A 65 -7.63 -2.04 41.98
CA GLY A 65 -7.71 -0.60 42.15
C GLY A 65 -8.55 0.07 41.05
N ILE A 66 -9.72 0.59 41.45
CA ILE A 66 -10.54 1.62 40.76
C ILE A 66 -11.62 1.12 39.78
N SER A 67 -12.82 1.68 39.97
CA SER A 67 -14.10 1.36 39.34
C SER A 67 -14.22 1.81 37.88
N SER A 68 -14.96 1.02 37.10
CA SER A 68 -15.18 1.20 35.67
C SER A 68 -16.23 2.25 35.30
N SER A 69 -15.92 3.09 34.31
CA SER A 69 -16.92 3.71 33.44
C SER A 69 -17.02 2.95 32.11
N SER A 70 -18.24 2.68 31.67
CA SER A 70 -18.57 2.12 30.37
C SER A 70 -18.46 3.22 29.31
N VAL A 71 -17.39 3.21 28.52
CA VAL A 71 -17.24 4.12 27.38
C VAL A 71 -17.70 3.39 26.12
N VAL A 72 -18.87 3.76 25.62
CA VAL A 72 -19.23 3.51 24.22
C VAL A 72 -18.33 4.43 23.39
N PRO A 73 -17.48 3.91 22.47
CA PRO A 73 -16.69 4.77 21.62
C PRO A 73 -17.63 5.52 20.67
N GLU A 74 -17.66 6.84 20.73
CA GLU A 74 -18.22 7.66 19.65
C GLU A 74 -17.46 7.36 18.36
N GLU A 75 -18.18 7.14 17.24
CA GLU A 75 -17.61 6.73 15.95
C GLU A 75 -16.45 7.62 15.47
N ASP A 76 -16.42 8.89 15.86
CA ASP A 76 -15.36 9.84 15.49
C ASP A 76 -14.05 9.65 16.26
N LYS A 77 -14.10 9.12 17.49
CA LYS A 77 -12.88 8.79 18.27
C LYS A 77 -12.13 7.61 17.68
N GLU A 78 -12.84 6.64 17.11
CA GLU A 78 -12.24 5.48 16.45
C GLU A 78 -11.44 5.90 15.22
N TRP A 79 -11.98 6.83 14.43
CA TRP A 79 -11.30 7.38 13.25
C TRP A 79 -10.07 8.20 13.59
N ALA A 80 -10.15 9.04 14.63
CA ALA A 80 -9.00 9.82 15.08
C ALA A 80 -7.81 8.91 15.43
N TRP A 81 -8.07 7.71 15.96
CA TRP A 81 -7.02 6.74 16.27
C TRP A 81 -6.47 6.03 15.04
N ILE A 82 -7.30 5.73 14.04
CA ILE A 82 -6.83 5.20 12.75
C ILE A 82 -5.95 6.24 12.05
N ASP A 83 -6.34 7.52 12.05
CA ASP A 83 -5.53 8.60 11.48
C ASP A 83 -4.20 8.78 12.23
N GLU A 84 -4.24 8.75 13.57
CA GLU A 84 -3.03 8.78 14.40
C GLU A 84 -2.13 7.57 14.11
N PHE A 85 -2.72 6.40 13.90
CA PHE A 85 -2.01 5.17 13.58
C PHE A 85 -1.37 5.24 12.19
N ILE A 86 -2.10 5.68 11.15
CA ILE A 86 -1.56 5.89 9.80
C ILE A 86 -0.41 6.89 9.84
N LYS A 87 -0.54 8.00 10.58
CA LYS A 87 0.51 9.01 10.76
C LYS A 87 1.79 8.47 11.39
N LYS A 88 1.66 7.57 12.36
CA LYS A 88 2.78 7.03 13.14
C LYS A 88 3.39 5.75 12.56
N SER A 89 2.68 5.09 11.63
CA SER A 89 3.10 3.80 11.09
C SER A 89 4.07 3.94 9.93
N THR A 90 4.98 2.97 9.82
CA THR A 90 5.95 2.88 8.72
C THR A 90 6.01 1.49 8.06
N ASP A 91 5.19 0.52 8.47
CA ASP A 91 5.40 -0.89 8.15
C ASP A 91 4.17 -1.66 7.62
N ASP A 92 4.46 -2.90 7.20
CA ASP A 92 3.57 -3.84 6.52
C ASP A 92 2.45 -4.41 7.42
N ALA A 93 2.55 -4.22 8.75
CA ALA A 93 1.50 -4.60 9.70
C ALA A 93 0.28 -3.67 9.60
N THR A 94 0.53 -2.38 9.37
CA THR A 94 -0.52 -1.38 9.13
C THR A 94 -1.24 -1.65 7.81
N VAL A 95 -0.53 -2.17 6.79
CA VAL A 95 -1.12 -2.62 5.52
C VAL A 95 -2.18 -3.70 5.76
N ARG A 96 -1.83 -4.74 6.50
CA ARG A 96 -2.74 -5.86 6.79
C ARG A 96 -3.92 -5.42 7.63
N LEU A 97 -3.70 -4.56 8.63
CA LEU A 97 -4.76 -4.04 9.47
C LEU A 97 -5.75 -3.18 8.66
N LEU A 98 -5.27 -2.32 7.77
CA LEU A 98 -6.13 -1.47 6.93
C LEU A 98 -6.86 -2.29 5.85
N GLN A 99 -6.19 -3.20 5.15
CA GLN A 99 -6.82 -4.14 4.20
C GLN A 99 -7.91 -4.97 4.87
N PHE A 100 -7.63 -5.41 6.08
CA PHE A 100 -8.55 -6.15 6.90
C PHE A 100 -9.74 -5.25 7.32
N MET A 101 -9.49 -4.03 7.79
CA MET A 101 -10.50 -3.11 8.30
C MET A 101 -11.37 -2.44 7.22
N PHE A 102 -10.86 -2.29 6.00
CA PHE A 102 -11.56 -1.59 4.92
C PHE A 102 -12.13 -2.51 3.86
N GLY A 103 -11.94 -3.81 3.99
CA GLY A 103 -12.39 -4.79 3.01
C GLY A 103 -13.89 -4.76 2.70
N MET A 104 -14.76 -4.04 3.46
CA MET A 104 -16.21 -4.08 3.25
C MET A 104 -17.05 -2.85 3.67
N ASN A 105 -16.45 -1.71 4.03
CA ASN A 105 -17.24 -0.50 4.26
C ASN A 105 -16.73 0.64 3.39
N HIS A 106 -17.49 0.97 2.33
CA HIS A 106 -17.14 2.00 1.36
C HIS A 106 -16.89 3.38 2.00
N ALA A 107 -17.64 3.75 3.04
CA ALA A 107 -17.43 5.02 3.74
C ALA A 107 -16.11 5.03 4.52
N ARG A 108 -15.71 3.87 5.06
CA ARG A 108 -14.43 3.71 5.76
C ARG A 108 -13.25 3.67 4.78
N LEU A 109 -13.43 3.00 3.65
CA LEU A 109 -12.46 2.95 2.57
C LEU A 109 -12.17 4.37 2.03
N ASP A 110 -13.19 5.19 1.87
CA ASP A 110 -13.02 6.59 1.43
C ASP A 110 -12.21 7.42 2.42
N LYS A 111 -12.50 7.28 3.72
CA LYS A 111 -11.74 7.97 4.77
C LYS A 111 -10.28 7.51 4.76
N ALA A 112 -10.04 6.20 4.65
CA ALA A 112 -8.70 5.62 4.57
C ALA A 112 -7.90 6.14 3.38
N VAL A 113 -8.50 6.15 2.18
CA VAL A 113 -7.87 6.70 0.98
C VAL A 113 -7.49 8.16 1.20
N LYS A 114 -8.38 8.98 1.78
CA LYS A 114 -8.08 10.38 2.09
C LYS A 114 -6.88 10.53 3.04
N SER A 115 -6.85 9.75 4.12
CA SER A 115 -5.75 9.80 5.10
C SER A 115 -4.42 9.31 4.51
N LEU A 116 -4.44 8.21 3.76
CA LEU A 116 -3.26 7.67 3.09
C LEU A 116 -2.72 8.60 1.99
N MET A 117 -3.61 9.28 1.26
CA MET A 117 -3.24 10.30 0.28
C MET A 117 -2.55 11.51 0.93
N GLN A 118 -2.95 11.90 2.14
CA GLN A 118 -2.31 13.02 2.86
C GLN A 118 -0.89 12.67 3.28
N GLU A 119 -0.65 11.44 3.74
CA GLU A 119 0.66 11.04 4.28
C GLU A 119 1.70 10.69 3.21
N GLN A 120 1.30 10.25 2.00
CA GLN A 120 2.17 9.94 0.85
C GLN A 120 3.36 8.98 1.13
N LYS A 121 3.28 8.15 2.17
CA LYS A 121 4.36 7.22 2.58
C LYS A 121 4.02 5.75 2.37
N MET A 122 2.73 5.40 2.38
CA MET A 122 2.25 4.01 2.34
C MET A 122 1.60 3.67 0.99
N TRP A 123 2.37 3.77 -0.08
CA TRP A 123 1.83 3.67 -1.45
C TRP A 123 1.19 2.33 -1.77
N ASN A 124 1.79 1.22 -1.33
CA ASN A 124 1.19 -0.10 -1.47
C ASN A 124 -0.23 -0.15 -0.89
N ASN A 125 -0.45 0.45 0.28
CA ASN A 125 -1.76 0.51 0.91
C ASN A 125 -2.75 1.36 0.16
N LEU A 126 -2.30 2.54 -0.24
CA LEU A 126 -3.14 3.48 -0.95
C LEU A 126 -3.63 2.85 -2.26
N ILE A 127 -2.72 2.23 -3.01
CA ILE A 127 -3.03 1.54 -4.27
C ILE A 127 -4.06 0.42 -4.04
N ILE A 128 -3.89 -0.38 -2.99
CA ILE A 128 -4.84 -1.46 -2.68
C ILE A 128 -6.19 -0.90 -2.26
N CYS A 129 -6.22 0.14 -1.43
CA CYS A 129 -7.47 0.79 -1.05
C CYS A 129 -8.20 1.37 -2.28
N ILE A 130 -7.47 1.95 -3.23
CA ILE A 130 -8.05 2.43 -4.50
C ILE A 130 -8.58 1.25 -5.33
N TYR A 131 -7.81 0.16 -5.42
CA TYR A 131 -8.20 -1.05 -6.15
C TYR A 131 -9.53 -1.63 -5.65
N GLU A 132 -9.74 -1.66 -4.33
CA GLU A 132 -10.96 -2.18 -3.69
C GLU A 132 -12.21 -1.27 -3.87
N ILE A 133 -12.05 -0.04 -4.40
CA ILE A 133 -13.20 0.80 -4.74
C ILE A 133 -13.89 0.24 -5.98
N SER A 134 -15.12 -0.25 -5.85
CA SER A 134 -15.87 -0.82 -6.98
C SER A 134 -16.26 0.20 -8.06
N ASN A 135 -16.41 1.49 -7.70
CA ASN A 135 -16.81 2.54 -8.63
C ASN A 135 -15.60 3.12 -9.39
N LEU A 136 -15.57 2.90 -10.71
CA LEU A 136 -14.49 3.35 -11.59
C LEU A 136 -14.34 4.87 -11.66
N GLU A 137 -15.44 5.61 -11.81
CA GLU A 137 -15.42 7.09 -11.86
C GLU A 137 -14.78 7.68 -10.60
N LYS A 138 -15.10 7.06 -9.46
CA LYS A 138 -14.52 7.43 -8.17
C LYS A 138 -13.02 7.14 -8.10
N LYS A 139 -12.56 5.98 -8.58
CA LYS A 139 -11.12 5.67 -8.69
C LYS A 139 -10.41 6.74 -9.53
N GLN A 140 -10.97 7.06 -10.69
CA GLN A 140 -10.42 8.07 -11.59
C GLN A 140 -10.39 9.47 -10.94
N ALA A 141 -11.46 9.86 -10.24
CA ALA A 141 -11.52 11.13 -9.52
C ALA A 141 -10.47 11.22 -8.41
N ILE A 142 -10.27 10.13 -7.66
CA ILE A 142 -9.21 10.04 -6.64
C ILE A 142 -7.85 10.23 -7.27
N ILE A 143 -7.53 9.46 -8.33
CA ILE A 143 -6.22 9.50 -8.99
C ILE A 143 -5.95 10.88 -9.61
N LYS A 144 -6.94 11.52 -10.23
CA LYS A 144 -6.82 12.92 -10.71
C LYS A 144 -6.54 13.88 -9.56
N GLY A 145 -7.29 13.76 -8.46
CA GLY A 145 -7.08 14.57 -7.26
C GLY A 145 -5.71 14.39 -6.60
N MET A 146 -5.05 13.23 -6.78
CA MET A 146 -3.66 13.02 -6.32
C MET A 146 -2.68 13.92 -7.08
N ASN A 147 -2.88 14.06 -8.39
CA ASN A 147 -2.05 14.91 -9.24
C ASN A 147 -2.22 16.39 -8.88
N ASP A 148 -3.47 16.83 -8.68
CA ASP A 148 -3.79 18.22 -8.33
C ASP A 148 -3.18 18.62 -6.98
N LYS A 149 -3.33 17.75 -5.96
CA LYS A 149 -2.75 17.97 -4.63
C LYS A 149 -1.22 18.02 -4.67
N ALA A 150 -0.59 17.13 -5.44
CA ALA A 150 0.84 17.17 -5.62
C ALA A 150 1.27 18.54 -6.19
N GLY A 151 0.60 18.99 -7.26
CA GLY A 151 0.85 20.31 -7.88
C GLY A 151 0.69 21.49 -6.92
N THR A 152 -0.34 21.49 -6.06
CA THR A 152 -0.55 22.57 -5.06
C THR A 152 0.53 22.65 -3.98
N LEU A 153 1.18 21.53 -3.65
CA LEU A 153 2.26 21.48 -2.65
C LEU A 153 3.64 21.76 -3.25
N GLY A 154 3.72 22.21 -4.52
CA GLY A 154 4.97 22.32 -5.26
C GLY A 154 5.67 20.97 -5.50
N GLY A 155 4.98 19.87 -5.18
CA GLY A 155 5.43 18.51 -5.41
C GLY A 155 4.96 18.00 -6.76
N ASN A 156 5.51 16.89 -7.21
CA ASN A 156 4.82 16.09 -8.22
C ASN A 156 4.69 14.69 -7.66
N MET A 157 3.67 13.98 -8.12
CA MET A 157 3.31 12.65 -7.66
C MET A 157 4.51 11.69 -7.72
N THR A 158 4.99 11.29 -6.54
CA THR A 158 6.14 10.41 -6.35
C THR A 158 5.68 9.17 -5.62
N ILE A 159 5.71 8.04 -6.32
CA ILE A 159 5.20 6.77 -5.84
C ILE A 159 6.37 5.89 -5.44
N ASN A 160 6.34 5.31 -4.23
CA ASN A 160 7.37 4.39 -3.75
C ASN A 160 6.76 3.04 -3.45
N ILE A 161 6.96 2.07 -4.33
CA ILE A 161 6.48 0.70 -4.17
C ILE A 161 7.51 -0.09 -3.37
N GLN A 162 7.12 -0.51 -2.17
CA GLN A 162 7.95 -1.31 -1.28
C GLN A 162 7.78 -2.81 -1.55
N HIS A 163 6.55 -3.25 -1.82
CA HIS A 163 6.20 -4.68 -1.94
C HIS A 163 5.41 -5.00 -3.21
N LEU A 164 5.89 -5.93 -4.03
CA LEU A 164 5.29 -6.34 -5.30
C LEU A 164 5.27 -7.85 -5.51
N ASP A 165 6.05 -8.60 -4.71
CA ASP A 165 6.08 -10.05 -4.61
C ASP A 165 4.67 -10.70 -4.44
N ARG A 166 3.77 -10.00 -3.74
CA ARG A 166 2.40 -10.45 -3.52
C ARG A 166 1.54 -10.28 -4.78
N LYS A 167 0.96 -11.39 -5.26
CA LYS A 167 -0.01 -11.40 -6.40
C LYS A 167 -1.07 -10.30 -6.31
N HIS A 168 -1.63 -10.08 -5.13
CA HIS A 168 -2.66 -9.05 -4.93
C HIS A 168 -2.11 -7.63 -5.12
N HIS A 169 -0.90 -7.34 -4.64
CA HIS A 169 -0.25 -6.04 -4.85
C HIS A 169 0.06 -5.82 -6.33
N ARG A 170 0.50 -6.87 -7.03
CA ARG A 170 0.77 -6.84 -8.46
C ARG A 170 -0.48 -6.45 -9.25
N VAL A 171 -1.61 -7.12 -8.98
CA VAL A 171 -2.90 -6.83 -9.62
C VAL A 171 -3.38 -5.41 -9.31
N ALA A 172 -3.30 -4.98 -8.04
CA ALA A 172 -3.71 -3.64 -7.64
C ALA A 172 -2.84 -2.55 -8.29
N LEU A 173 -1.53 -2.77 -8.41
CA LEU A 173 -0.63 -1.83 -9.08
C LEU A 173 -0.87 -1.78 -10.59
N THR A 174 -1.19 -2.91 -11.23
CA THR A 174 -1.61 -2.93 -12.64
C THR A 174 -2.87 -2.09 -12.85
N ASP A 175 -3.94 -2.33 -12.08
CA ASP A 175 -5.19 -1.55 -12.15
C ASP A 175 -4.94 -0.06 -11.91
N PHE A 176 -4.05 0.27 -10.98
CA PHE A 176 -3.64 1.64 -10.72
C PHE A 176 -2.95 2.29 -11.93
N CYS A 177 -1.96 1.62 -12.53
CA CYS A 177 -1.27 2.11 -13.74
C CYS A 177 -2.26 2.31 -14.91
N ASP A 178 -3.15 1.34 -15.13
CA ASP A 178 -4.18 1.40 -16.17
C ASP A 178 -5.15 2.57 -15.93
N THR A 179 -5.54 2.79 -14.67
CA THR A 179 -6.42 3.91 -14.33
C THR A 179 -5.71 5.27 -14.48
N CYS A 180 -4.41 5.35 -14.18
CA CYS A 180 -3.61 6.54 -14.47
C CYS A 180 -3.56 6.83 -15.97
N ASN A 181 -3.30 5.80 -16.80
CA ASN A 181 -3.29 5.90 -18.26
C ASN A 181 -4.65 6.37 -18.80
N ALA A 182 -5.74 5.72 -18.40
CA ALA A 182 -7.10 6.07 -18.80
C ALA A 182 -7.49 7.49 -18.37
N SER A 183 -6.91 7.98 -17.27
CA SER A 183 -7.16 9.33 -16.74
C SER A 183 -6.18 10.38 -17.27
N ASN A 184 -5.22 10.00 -18.13
CA ASN A 184 -4.11 10.84 -18.61
C ASN A 184 -3.32 11.51 -17.47
N VAL A 185 -3.16 10.81 -16.34
CA VAL A 185 -2.40 11.30 -15.19
C VAL A 185 -0.93 10.96 -15.37
N LYS A 186 -0.09 11.99 -15.29
CA LYS A 186 1.36 11.86 -15.39
C LYS A 186 1.98 11.80 -14.01
N LEU A 187 2.88 10.84 -13.81
CA LEU A 187 3.67 10.75 -12.58
C LEU A 187 4.99 11.50 -12.74
N ARG A 188 5.60 11.97 -11.66
CA ARG A 188 7.00 12.42 -11.75
C ARG A 188 7.95 11.28 -11.51
N ARG A 189 7.68 10.45 -10.51
CA ARG A 189 8.60 9.42 -10.08
C ARG A 189 7.85 8.16 -9.65
N MET A 190 8.36 7.02 -10.06
CA MET A 190 8.02 5.71 -9.50
C MET A 190 9.30 5.02 -9.07
N THR A 191 9.36 4.62 -7.80
CA THR A 191 10.48 3.85 -7.23
C THR A 191 10.02 2.43 -6.96
N LEU A 192 10.78 1.46 -7.44
CA LEU A 192 10.58 0.02 -7.22
C LEU A 192 11.77 -0.52 -6.40
N ARG A 193 11.52 -1.42 -5.44
CA ARG A 193 12.54 -1.94 -4.50
C ARG A 193 12.74 -3.47 -4.52
N GLU A 194 11.94 -4.21 -5.27
CA GLU A 194 12.03 -5.68 -5.33
C GLU A 194 12.39 -6.16 -6.74
N GLU A 195 13.23 -7.19 -6.85
CA GLU A 195 13.67 -7.73 -8.16
C GLU A 195 12.51 -8.20 -9.05
N CYS A 196 11.41 -8.69 -8.44
CA CYS A 196 10.19 -9.06 -9.17
C CYS A 196 9.55 -7.88 -9.94
N ALA A 197 9.93 -6.64 -9.63
CA ALA A 197 9.56 -5.46 -10.38
C ALA A 197 10.03 -5.51 -11.84
N ILE A 198 11.14 -6.20 -12.11
CA ILE A 198 11.68 -6.35 -13.46
C ILE A 198 10.70 -7.14 -14.33
N ASP A 199 10.14 -8.23 -13.82
CA ASP A 199 9.11 -8.99 -14.54
C ASP A 199 7.79 -8.23 -14.60
N PHE A 200 7.44 -7.49 -13.54
CA PHE A 200 6.24 -6.67 -13.55
C PHE A 200 6.22 -5.64 -14.69
N ILE A 201 7.31 -4.91 -14.91
CA ILE A 201 7.36 -3.88 -15.95
C ILE A 201 7.35 -4.46 -17.37
N LYS A 202 7.63 -5.76 -17.55
CA LYS A 202 7.48 -6.45 -18.85
C LYS A 202 6.01 -6.61 -19.22
N ASP A 203 5.12 -6.68 -18.23
CA ASP A 203 3.71 -6.99 -18.45
C ASP A 203 2.81 -5.75 -18.35
N VAL A 204 3.23 -4.71 -17.61
CA VAL A 204 2.38 -3.53 -17.34
C VAL A 204 2.73 -2.30 -18.17
N THR A 205 1.69 -1.65 -18.73
CA THR A 205 1.81 -0.34 -19.34
C THR A 205 1.93 0.73 -18.26
N LEU A 206 3.15 1.19 -17.99
CA LEU A 206 3.39 2.26 -17.02
C LEU A 206 2.75 3.58 -17.49
N PRO A 207 2.18 4.39 -16.57
CA PRO A 207 1.75 5.74 -16.90
C PRO A 207 2.95 6.60 -17.29
N SER A 208 2.72 7.67 -18.07
CA SER A 208 3.78 8.62 -18.41
C SER A 208 4.45 9.14 -17.13
N LEU A 209 5.77 8.92 -17.00
CA LEU A 209 6.52 9.31 -15.81
C LEU A 209 7.88 9.90 -16.12
N LYS A 210 8.30 10.92 -15.35
CA LYS A 210 9.62 11.56 -15.57
C LYS A 210 10.81 10.73 -15.10
N PHE A 211 10.67 9.96 -14.01
CA PHE A 211 11.75 9.17 -13.42
C PHE A 211 11.26 7.77 -13.01
N LEU A 212 11.79 6.72 -13.61
CA LEU A 212 11.63 5.35 -13.13
C LEU A 212 12.89 4.94 -12.38
N ILE A 213 12.77 4.54 -11.11
CA ILE A 213 13.92 4.23 -10.26
C ILE A 213 13.83 2.78 -9.79
N PHE A 214 14.86 1.99 -10.08
CA PHE A 214 15.12 0.69 -9.47
C PHE A 214 16.13 0.89 -8.34
N LEU A 215 15.69 0.67 -7.11
CA LEU A 215 16.46 0.97 -5.90
C LEU A 215 16.85 -0.32 -5.18
N GLU A 216 18.13 -0.45 -4.84
CA GLU A 216 18.67 -1.56 -4.03
C GLU A 216 18.42 -2.94 -4.69
N MET A 217 18.60 -3.03 -6.02
CA MET A 217 18.37 -4.25 -6.81
C MET A 217 19.64 -4.81 -7.45
N ASN A 218 19.69 -6.12 -7.66
CA ASN A 218 20.70 -6.72 -8.53
C ASN A 218 20.09 -7.01 -9.91
N VAL A 219 20.57 -6.31 -10.93
CA VAL A 219 20.10 -6.43 -12.31
C VAL A 219 21.19 -7.09 -13.13
N ASN A 220 20.90 -8.27 -13.68
CA ASN A 220 21.79 -8.96 -14.61
C ASN A 220 21.60 -8.46 -16.06
N GLU A 221 22.44 -8.95 -16.98
CA GLU A 221 22.41 -8.57 -18.41
C GLU A 221 21.03 -8.77 -19.05
N ASP A 222 20.46 -9.97 -18.93
CA ASP A 222 19.17 -10.30 -19.54
C ASP A 222 18.03 -9.42 -18.98
N GLN A 223 18.06 -9.19 -17.67
CA GLN A 223 17.13 -8.30 -17.00
C GLN A 223 17.28 -6.86 -17.50
N PHE A 224 18.51 -6.35 -17.59
CA PHE A 224 18.78 -5.01 -18.08
C PHE A 224 18.25 -4.81 -19.50
N VAL A 225 18.58 -5.72 -20.42
CA VAL A 225 18.07 -5.68 -21.80
C VAL A 225 16.54 -5.69 -21.78
N SER A 226 15.93 -6.58 -21.00
CA SER A 226 14.47 -6.69 -20.93
C SER A 226 13.79 -5.43 -20.38
N ILE A 227 14.40 -4.75 -19.40
CA ILE A 227 13.91 -3.46 -18.89
C ILE A 227 13.89 -2.43 -20.01
N ILE A 228 15.02 -2.24 -20.70
CA ILE A 228 15.14 -1.25 -21.77
C ILE A 228 14.16 -1.55 -22.91
N THR A 229 14.13 -2.78 -23.41
CA THR A 229 13.22 -3.18 -24.50
C THR A 229 11.76 -2.94 -24.14
N SER A 230 11.35 -3.28 -22.91
CA SER A 230 9.97 -3.09 -22.44
C SER A 230 9.58 -1.61 -22.38
N LEU A 231 10.48 -0.76 -21.88
CA LEU A 231 10.24 0.68 -21.77
C LEU A 231 10.19 1.36 -23.15
N THR A 232 11.03 0.93 -24.10
CA THR A 232 11.00 1.39 -25.49
C THR A 232 9.70 1.02 -26.18
N TYR A 233 9.33 -0.26 -26.16
CA TYR A 233 8.15 -0.74 -26.85
C TYR A 233 6.89 0.02 -26.41
N ARG A 234 6.81 0.35 -25.12
CA ARG A 234 5.68 1.05 -24.51
C ARG A 234 5.78 2.58 -24.55
N LYS A 235 6.82 3.12 -25.18
CA LYS A 235 7.07 4.57 -25.30
C LYS A 235 7.04 5.29 -23.94
N CYS A 236 7.59 4.66 -22.91
CA CYS A 236 7.65 5.22 -21.58
C CYS A 236 8.69 6.36 -21.54
N SER A 237 8.25 7.60 -21.77
CA SER A 237 9.11 8.78 -21.83
C SER A 237 9.56 9.22 -20.42
N GLY A 238 10.79 8.89 -20.01
CA GLY A 238 11.34 9.29 -18.71
C GLY A 238 12.84 9.03 -18.59
N VAL A 239 13.43 9.33 -17.44
CA VAL A 239 14.80 8.96 -17.07
C VAL A 239 14.73 7.64 -16.28
N LEU A 240 15.50 6.65 -16.69
CA LEU A 240 15.68 5.40 -15.96
C LEU A 240 16.88 5.53 -15.02
N GLN A 241 16.72 5.19 -13.75
CA GLN A 241 17.79 5.26 -12.76
C GLN A 241 17.92 3.97 -11.97
N PHE A 242 19.15 3.55 -11.72
CA PHE A 242 19.49 2.42 -10.86
C PHE A 242 20.26 2.99 -9.66
N ILE A 243 19.63 3.02 -8.47
CA ILE A 243 20.22 3.63 -7.27
C ILE A 243 20.60 2.53 -6.30
N LYS A 244 21.87 2.51 -5.86
CA LYS A 244 22.41 1.43 -5.01
C LYS A 244 22.11 0.03 -5.56
N SER A 245 22.05 -0.08 -6.88
CA SER A 245 21.72 -1.31 -7.60
C SER A 245 22.98 -1.78 -8.34
N SER A 246 23.17 -3.09 -8.48
CA SER A 246 24.19 -3.62 -9.37
C SER A 246 23.62 -3.71 -10.77
N VAL A 247 24.29 -3.14 -11.76
CA VAL A 247 23.94 -3.20 -13.18
C VAL A 247 25.20 -3.69 -13.91
N PRO A 248 25.09 -4.49 -14.99
CA PRO A 248 26.25 -4.88 -15.78
C PRO A 248 27.01 -3.66 -16.31
N ASP A 249 28.32 -3.62 -16.03
CA ASP A 249 29.22 -2.57 -16.53
C ASP A 249 29.53 -2.75 -18.03
N GLU A 250 29.51 -4.00 -18.50
CA GLU A 250 29.73 -4.36 -19.89
C GLU A 250 28.58 -5.26 -20.37
N LEU A 251 28.09 -4.97 -21.58
CA LEU A 251 27.11 -5.80 -22.28
C LEU A 251 27.82 -6.57 -23.39
N LYS A 252 27.47 -7.85 -23.55
CA LYS A 252 27.84 -8.61 -24.74
C LYS A 252 27.32 -7.90 -25.99
N GLU A 253 28.02 -8.07 -27.12
CA GLU A 253 27.71 -7.36 -28.38
C GLU A 253 26.24 -7.49 -28.82
N GLU A 254 25.63 -8.68 -28.67
CA GLU A 254 24.21 -8.89 -29.00
C GLU A 254 23.27 -8.08 -28.09
N ALA A 255 23.54 -8.06 -26.79
CA ALA A 255 22.77 -7.30 -25.80
C ALA A 255 22.94 -5.79 -26.03
N LYS A 256 24.17 -5.35 -26.32
CA LYS A 256 24.49 -3.96 -26.64
C LYS A 256 23.75 -3.47 -27.89
N GLN A 257 23.78 -4.23 -28.98
CA GLN A 257 23.04 -3.89 -30.21
C GLN A 257 21.54 -3.79 -29.97
N THR A 258 20.99 -4.68 -29.13
CA THR A 258 19.56 -4.68 -28.76
C THR A 258 19.21 -3.43 -27.97
N VAL A 259 20.00 -3.08 -26.96
CA VAL A 259 19.81 -1.87 -26.14
C VAL A 259 19.95 -0.60 -26.98
N GLU A 260 21.00 -0.48 -27.80
CA GLU A 260 21.20 0.68 -28.68
C GLU A 260 20.05 0.85 -29.68
N SER A 261 19.56 -0.25 -30.26
CA SER A 261 18.41 -0.23 -31.17
C SER A 261 17.12 0.19 -30.46
N ALA A 262 16.90 -0.29 -29.24
CA ALA A 262 15.77 0.09 -28.41
C ALA A 262 15.84 1.57 -27.99
N LEU A 263 17.02 2.09 -27.67
CA LEU A 263 17.20 3.48 -27.27
C LEU A 263 17.01 4.46 -28.44
N LYS A 264 17.34 4.08 -29.68
CA LYS A 264 17.03 4.90 -30.88
C LYS A 264 15.53 5.20 -31.03
N GLY A 265 14.66 4.39 -30.41
CA GLY A 265 13.22 4.61 -30.38
C GLY A 265 12.72 5.54 -29.27
N LEU A 266 13.59 6.05 -28.39
CA LEU A 266 13.24 6.87 -27.23
C LEU A 266 14.08 8.16 -27.19
N ASP A 267 13.46 9.26 -26.76
CA ASP A 267 14.16 10.47 -26.28
C ASP A 267 14.75 10.26 -24.86
N MET A 268 15.27 9.06 -24.58
CA MET A 268 15.87 8.73 -23.29
C MET A 268 17.34 9.11 -23.29
N LYS A 269 17.74 9.99 -22.35
CA LYS A 269 19.16 10.21 -22.05
C LYS A 269 19.65 9.14 -21.10
N CYS A 270 20.67 8.40 -21.50
CA CYS A 270 21.45 7.54 -20.62
C CYS A 270 22.47 8.45 -19.91
N GLU A 271 22.35 8.59 -18.58
CA GLU A 271 23.30 9.30 -17.71
C GLU A 271 23.85 8.32 -16.68
#